data_AF-A0A6B2ELQ8-F1
#
_entry.id   AF-A0A6B2ELQ8-F1
#
_cell.length_a   1.000
_cell.length_b   1.000
_cell.length_c   1.000
_cell.angle_alpha   90.00
_cell.angle_beta   90.00
_cell.angle_gamma   90.00
#
_symmetry.space_group_name_H-M   'P 1'
#
loop_
_entity.id
_entity.type
_entity.pdbx_description
1 polymer ?
#
loop_
_entity_poly.entity_id
_entity_poly.type
_entity_poly.pdbx_seq_one_letter_code
_entity_poly.pdbx_strand_id
1 'polypeptide(L)'
;LDAKIQQEYKILAEYKMMMSENVRGVYVIPSHDNSLIWFGVIFVREGIYRDGIFRFSITLPDTFPNNTQTPVIQFKSDVFHPFICPESKQLDGRDAFLEWDSSCHLWQLLKYLVFILEQPEVCLSSPLNEQEENNGRNREALEMLKHNRGDFLTRVKKCVQESQEKVFEKVEEDKHAIVFEEWNSSVHGVFMEKIKSNQPPETIHQTTISTNTGVFP
;
A
#
# COMPACT_ATOMS: atom_id res chain seq x y z
N LEU A 1 4.05 -30.18 14.45
CA LEU A 1 3.05 -29.21 13.99
C LEU A 1 3.39 -28.92 12.53
N ASP A 2 2.43 -29.01 11.61
CA ASP A 2 2.69 -28.80 10.18
C ASP A 2 3.30 -27.41 9.93
N ALA A 3 4.39 -27.34 9.15
CA ALA A 3 5.10 -26.10 8.84
C ALA A 3 4.17 -25.07 8.19
N LYS A 4 3.19 -25.53 7.40
CA LYS A 4 2.18 -24.67 6.79
C LYS A 4 1.27 -24.03 7.83
N ILE A 5 0.83 -24.78 8.85
CA ILE A 5 0.01 -24.25 9.94
C ILE A 5 0.77 -23.18 10.73
N GLN A 6 2.07 -23.36 10.95
CA GLN A 6 2.92 -22.37 11.62
C GLN A 6 3.04 -21.08 10.80
N GLN A 7 3.23 -21.19 9.49
CA GLN A 7 3.28 -20.04 8.58
C GLN A 7 1.96 -19.26 8.60
N GLU A 8 0.82 -19.93 8.42
CA GLU A 8 -0.50 -19.29 8.47
C GLU A 8 -0.76 -18.59 9.82
N TYR A 9 -0.36 -19.21 10.93
CA TYR A 9 -0.48 -18.58 12.24
C TYR A 9 0.35 -17.30 12.34
N LYS A 10 1.55 -17.28 11.76
CA LYS A 10 2.42 -16.10 11.74
C LYS A 10 1.88 -14.99 10.85
N ILE A 11 1.33 -15.33 9.69
CA ILE A 11 0.64 -14.38 8.80
C ILE A 11 -0.55 -13.75 9.51
N LEU A 12 -1.36 -14.55 10.21
CA LEU A 12 -2.50 -14.04 10.99
C LEU A 12 -2.04 -13.13 12.15
N ALA A 13 -0.92 -13.45 12.79
CA ALA A 13 -0.33 -12.60 13.83
C ALA A 13 0.13 -11.25 13.27
N GLU A 14 0.82 -11.24 12.12
CA GLU A 14 1.17 -10.00 11.41
C GLU A 14 -0.08 -9.17 11.09
N TYR A 15 -1.14 -9.80 10.61
CA TYR A 15 -2.38 -9.09 10.26
C TYR A 15 -3.00 -8.43 11.48
N LYS A 16 -3.08 -9.15 12.61
CA LYS A 16 -3.58 -8.60 13.88
C LYS A 16 -2.73 -7.45 14.40
N MET A 17 -1.40 -7.54 14.30
CA MET A 17 -0.51 -6.46 14.71
C MET A 17 -0.71 -5.23 13.83
N MET A 18 -0.82 -5.40 12.52
CA MET A 18 -1.07 -4.30 11.58
C MET A 18 -2.39 -3.59 11.87
N MET A 19 -3.47 -4.34 12.15
CA MET A 19 -4.76 -3.77 12.55
C MET A 19 -4.68 -3.00 13.88
N SER A 20 -3.84 -3.46 14.82
CA SER A 20 -3.62 -2.78 16.10
C SER A 20 -2.79 -1.51 15.97
N GLU A 21 -1.76 -1.52 15.11
CA GLU A 21 -0.89 -0.36 14.87
C GLU A 21 -1.62 0.77 14.12
N ASN A 22 -2.63 0.42 13.30
CA ASN A 22 -3.50 1.36 12.61
C ASN A 22 -2.71 2.44 11.85
N VAL A 23 -1.90 2.01 10.87
CA VAL A 23 -1.11 2.92 10.02
C VAL A 23 -2.05 3.83 9.25
N ARG A 24 -2.07 5.11 9.64
CA ARG A 24 -3.06 6.08 9.17
C ARG A 24 -3.02 6.22 7.63
N GLY A 25 -4.19 6.18 7.01
CA GLY A 25 -4.32 6.34 5.56
C GLY A 25 -3.95 5.08 4.77
N VAL A 26 -3.60 3.98 5.42
CA VAL A 26 -3.26 2.72 4.76
C VAL A 26 -4.29 1.67 5.15
N TYR A 27 -4.86 0.98 4.16
CA TYR A 27 -5.76 -0.13 4.37
C TYR A 27 -5.21 -1.35 3.65
N VAL A 28 -5.12 -2.48 4.35
CA VAL A 28 -4.55 -3.71 3.82
C VAL A 28 -5.35 -4.91 4.27
N ILE A 29 -5.51 -5.89 3.39
CA ILE A 29 -6.19 -7.16 3.66
C ILE A 29 -5.43 -8.32 2.97
N PRO A 30 -5.22 -9.45 3.65
CA PRO A 30 -4.70 -10.66 3.01
C PRO A 30 -5.65 -11.14 1.91
N SER A 31 -5.11 -11.62 0.79
CA SER A 31 -5.86 -12.24 -0.31
C SER A 31 -6.68 -13.41 0.21
N HIS A 32 -7.86 -13.61 -0.40
CA HIS A 32 -8.70 -14.77 -0.12
C HIS A 32 -8.03 -16.06 -0.62
N ASP A 33 -7.41 -15.99 -1.80
CA ASP A 33 -6.88 -17.16 -2.51
C ASP A 33 -5.45 -17.52 -2.09
N ASN A 34 -4.65 -16.56 -1.65
CA ASN A 34 -3.27 -16.78 -1.19
C ASN A 34 -2.88 -15.84 -0.04
N SER A 35 -2.74 -16.38 1.17
CA SER A 35 -2.40 -15.64 2.39
C SER A 35 -1.03 -14.95 2.35
N LEU A 36 -0.15 -15.31 1.40
CA LEU A 36 1.14 -14.65 1.17
C LEU A 36 1.01 -13.36 0.34
N ILE A 37 -0.13 -13.11 -0.29
CA ILE A 37 -0.41 -11.90 -1.08
C ILE A 37 -1.40 -11.04 -0.34
N TRP A 38 -1.10 -9.76 -0.11
CA TRP A 38 -1.98 -8.84 0.59
C TRP A 38 -2.30 -7.67 -0.32
N PHE A 39 -3.57 -7.28 -0.41
CA PHE A 39 -4.00 -6.12 -1.17
C PHE A 39 -4.02 -4.90 -0.28
N GLY A 40 -3.49 -3.79 -0.79
CA GLY A 40 -3.38 -2.54 -0.08
C GLY A 40 -3.81 -1.34 -0.90
N VAL A 41 -4.28 -0.31 -0.20
CA VAL A 41 -4.47 1.03 -0.74
C VAL A 41 -3.95 2.04 0.26
N ILE A 42 -3.22 3.04 -0.23
CA ILE A 42 -2.75 4.18 0.55
C ILE A 42 -3.41 5.48 0.06
N PHE A 43 -3.99 6.20 1.00
CA PHE A 43 -4.49 7.57 0.88
C PHE A 43 -3.46 8.50 1.48
N VAL A 44 -2.68 9.14 0.62
CA VAL A 44 -1.60 10.03 1.09
C VAL A 44 -2.21 11.32 1.61
N ARG A 45 -1.91 11.67 2.86
CA ARG A 45 -2.54 12.81 3.56
C ARG A 45 -1.71 14.08 3.52
N GLU A 46 -0.40 13.94 3.42
CA GLU A 46 0.55 15.05 3.52
C GLU A 46 1.60 15.01 2.40
N GLY A 47 2.38 16.08 2.28
CA GLY A 47 3.43 16.18 1.26
C GLY A 47 2.89 16.39 -0.16
N ILE A 48 3.78 16.21 -1.14
CA ILE A 48 3.50 16.53 -2.55
C ILE A 48 2.65 15.47 -3.26
N TYR A 49 2.54 14.27 -2.69
CA TYR A 49 1.69 13.17 -3.18
C TYR A 49 0.29 13.19 -2.53
N ARG A 50 0.00 14.20 -1.71
CA ARG A 50 -1.28 14.38 -1.02
C ARG A 50 -2.47 14.19 -1.98
N ASP A 51 -3.52 13.59 -1.45
CA ASP A 51 -4.78 13.22 -2.13
C ASP A 51 -4.60 12.09 -3.16
N GLY A 52 -3.39 11.52 -3.30
CA GLY A 52 -3.15 10.32 -4.09
C GLY A 52 -3.79 9.08 -3.46
N ILE A 53 -4.37 8.22 -4.31
CA ILE A 53 -5.04 6.96 -3.94
C ILE A 53 -4.33 5.81 -4.64
N PHE A 54 -3.22 5.36 -4.05
CA PHE A 54 -2.36 4.38 -4.71
C PHE A 54 -2.65 2.96 -4.23
N ARG A 55 -3.03 2.08 -5.17
CA ARG A 55 -3.18 0.65 -4.90
C ARG A 55 -1.84 -0.05 -5.01
N PHE A 56 -1.64 -1.03 -4.15
CA PHE A 56 -0.47 -1.88 -4.16
C PHE A 56 -0.82 -3.30 -3.68
N SER A 57 0.09 -4.23 -3.90
CA SER A 57 0.10 -5.54 -3.28
C SER A 57 1.38 -5.72 -2.46
N ILE A 58 1.28 -6.48 -1.38
CA ILE A 58 2.43 -6.97 -0.62
C ILE A 58 2.56 -8.46 -0.90
N THR A 59 3.76 -8.90 -1.30
CA THR A 59 4.07 -10.32 -1.47
C THR A 59 5.06 -10.75 -0.41
N LEU A 60 4.62 -11.64 0.48
CA LEU A 60 5.45 -12.33 1.45
C LEU A 60 6.29 -13.41 0.75
N PRO A 61 7.55 -13.65 1.15
CA PRO A 61 8.32 -14.78 0.66
C PRO A 61 7.65 -16.12 0.99
N ASP A 62 7.75 -17.12 0.10
CA ASP A 62 7.21 -18.48 0.34
C ASP A 62 7.76 -19.14 1.61
N THR A 63 8.96 -18.71 2.03
CA THR A 63 9.66 -19.18 3.23
C THR A 63 9.35 -18.35 4.48
N PHE A 64 8.44 -17.38 4.41
CA PHE A 64 8.04 -16.56 5.55
C PHE A 64 7.56 -17.43 6.73
N PRO A 65 7.95 -17.11 7.99
CA PRO A 65 8.76 -15.97 8.42
C PRO A 65 10.27 -16.25 8.49
N ASN A 66 10.74 -17.39 7.99
CA ASN A 66 12.08 -17.90 8.27
C ASN A 66 13.18 -17.36 7.32
N ASN A 67 12.95 -16.22 6.65
CA ASN A 67 13.83 -15.69 5.62
C ASN A 67 14.18 -14.23 5.91
N THR A 68 15.40 -13.82 5.51
CA THR A 68 15.92 -12.45 5.56
C THR A 68 15.45 -11.57 4.40
N GLN A 69 14.66 -12.11 3.47
CA GLN A 69 14.13 -11.35 2.34
C GLN A 69 12.94 -10.48 2.75
N THR A 70 13.06 -9.17 2.51
CA THR A 70 12.00 -8.18 2.72
C THR A 70 10.77 -8.46 1.85
N PRO A 71 9.55 -8.42 2.40
CA PRO A 71 8.31 -8.46 1.63
C PRO A 71 8.29 -7.39 0.54
N VAL A 72 7.79 -7.75 -0.64
CA VAL A 72 7.79 -6.87 -1.81
C VAL A 72 6.49 -6.06 -1.85
N ILE A 73 6.59 -4.73 -1.80
CA ILE A 73 5.48 -3.85 -2.16
C ILE A 73 5.56 -3.56 -3.65
N GLN A 74 4.48 -3.88 -4.37
CA GLN A 74 4.34 -3.60 -5.80
C GLN A 74 3.10 -2.75 -6.04
N PHE A 75 3.28 -1.58 -6.64
CA PHE A 75 2.17 -0.71 -6.98
C PHE A 75 1.39 -1.23 -8.20
N LYS A 76 0.07 -1.08 -8.13
CA LYS A 76 -0.84 -1.29 -9.25
C LYS A 76 -1.10 0.04 -9.95
N SER A 77 -1.26 1.11 -9.16
CA SER A 77 -1.26 2.49 -9.65
C SER A 77 0.12 2.88 -10.20
N ASP A 78 0.16 3.81 -11.15
CA ASP A 78 1.41 4.41 -11.58
C ASP A 78 1.87 5.43 -10.52
N VAL A 79 3.11 5.32 -10.04
CA VAL A 79 3.67 6.23 -9.02
C VAL A 79 5.05 6.69 -9.47
N PHE A 80 5.19 8.00 -9.71
CA PHE A 80 6.45 8.57 -10.14
C PHE A 80 7.29 9.00 -8.93
N HIS A 81 8.09 8.09 -8.36
CA HIS A 81 8.87 8.32 -7.14
C HIS A 81 10.29 7.73 -7.25
N PRO A 82 11.35 8.37 -6.69
CA PRO A 82 12.73 7.88 -6.81
C PRO A 82 12.92 6.41 -6.39
N PHE A 83 12.31 5.98 -5.30
CA PHE A 83 12.43 4.60 -4.78
C PHE A 83 11.45 3.60 -5.38
N ILE A 84 10.65 3.97 -6.38
CA ILE A 84 9.71 3.05 -7.02
C ILE A 84 10.21 2.74 -8.42
N CYS A 85 10.39 1.46 -8.74
CA CYS A 85 10.84 1.04 -10.06
C CYS A 85 9.81 1.37 -11.13
N PRO A 86 10.17 2.08 -12.22
CA PRO A 86 9.19 2.46 -13.24
C PRO A 86 8.66 1.25 -14.02
N GLU A 87 9.46 0.20 -14.22
CA GLU A 87 9.06 -1.00 -14.95
C GLU A 87 8.32 -2.01 -14.07
N SER A 88 8.91 -2.37 -12.93
CA SER A 88 8.33 -3.40 -12.06
C SER A 88 7.26 -2.85 -11.10
N LYS A 89 7.22 -1.52 -10.92
CA LYS A 89 6.39 -0.82 -9.92
C LYS A 89 6.69 -1.23 -8.47
N GLN A 90 7.83 -1.87 -8.23
CA GLN A 90 8.22 -2.30 -6.89
C GLN A 90 8.89 -1.16 -6.12
N LEU A 91 8.57 -1.08 -4.84
CA LEU A 91 9.27 -0.23 -3.88
C LEU A 91 10.64 -0.85 -3.56
N ASP A 92 11.70 -0.05 -3.65
CA ASP A 92 12.97 -0.38 -3.05
C ASP A 92 13.01 0.06 -1.57
N GLY A 93 12.96 -0.92 -0.67
CA GLY A 93 12.97 -0.71 0.78
C GLY A 93 14.34 -0.80 1.45
N ARG A 94 15.43 -1.01 0.71
CA ARG A 94 16.76 -1.35 1.27
C ARG A 94 17.35 -0.29 2.21
N ASP A 95 16.95 0.96 2.07
CA ASP A 95 17.37 2.06 2.97
C ASP A 95 16.84 1.86 4.40
N ALA A 96 15.70 1.18 4.57
CA ALA A 96 15.11 0.88 5.87
C ALA A 96 15.25 -0.60 6.28
N PHE A 97 15.27 -1.51 5.30
CA PHE A 97 15.26 -2.96 5.52
C PHE A 97 16.30 -3.65 4.64
N LEU A 98 17.58 -3.58 5.06
CA LEU A 98 18.67 -4.28 4.38
C LEU A 98 18.51 -5.81 4.48
N GLU A 99 18.11 -6.28 5.67
CA GLU A 99 17.70 -7.65 5.94
C GLU A 99 16.38 -7.63 6.73
N TRP A 100 15.49 -8.55 6.40
CA TRP A 100 14.22 -8.74 7.11
C TRP A 100 14.37 -9.77 8.22
N ASP A 101 14.66 -9.30 9.44
CA ASP A 101 14.79 -10.20 10.58
C ASP A 101 13.48 -10.36 11.37
N SER A 102 13.52 -11.15 12.44
CA SER A 102 12.35 -11.41 13.29
C SER A 102 11.81 -10.19 14.06
N SER A 103 12.50 -9.06 14.05
CA SER A 103 12.04 -7.78 14.61
C SER A 103 11.31 -6.90 13.59
N CYS A 104 11.39 -7.28 12.31
CA CYS A 104 10.72 -6.59 11.21
C CYS A 104 9.27 -7.07 11.07
N HIS A 105 8.35 -6.12 10.94
CA HIS A 105 6.92 -6.35 10.81
C HIS A 105 6.35 -5.56 9.63
N LEU A 106 5.28 -6.08 9.03
CA LEU A 106 4.67 -5.45 7.85
C LEU A 106 4.21 -4.01 8.10
N TRP A 107 3.78 -3.68 9.32
CA TRP A 107 3.39 -2.31 9.65
C TRP A 107 4.57 -1.33 9.59
N GLN A 108 5.81 -1.76 9.85
CA GLN A 108 6.98 -0.90 9.72
C GLN A 108 7.25 -0.61 8.25
N LEU A 109 7.12 -1.62 7.39
CA LEU A 109 7.23 -1.46 5.95
C LEU A 109 6.16 -0.50 5.40
N LEU A 110 4.92 -0.57 5.92
CA LEU A 110 3.85 0.37 5.58
C LEU A 110 4.12 1.79 6.10
N LYS A 111 4.65 1.95 7.32
CA LYS A 111 5.06 3.27 7.84
C LYS A 111 6.20 3.86 7.01
N TYR A 112 7.15 3.04 6.58
CA TYR A 112 8.21 3.47 5.67
C TYR A 112 7.64 3.92 4.32
N LEU A 113 6.67 3.17 3.76
CA LEU A 113 5.99 3.58 2.53
C LEU A 113 5.30 4.95 2.68
N VAL A 114 4.56 5.16 3.77
CA VAL A 114 3.94 6.46 4.06
C VAL A 114 5.01 7.56 4.14
N PHE A 115 6.08 7.31 4.89
CA PHE A 115 7.16 8.26 5.11
C PHE A 115 7.82 8.74 3.81
N ILE A 116 8.16 7.83 2.89
CA ILE A 116 8.82 8.23 1.63
C ILE A 116 7.89 9.02 0.71
N LEU A 117 6.58 8.75 0.73
CA LEU A 117 5.61 9.51 -0.07
C LEU A 117 5.34 10.89 0.54
N GLU A 118 5.35 11.00 1.88
CA GLU A 118 5.17 12.29 2.55
C GLU A 118 6.44 13.16 2.51
N GLN A 119 7.63 12.54 2.51
CA GLN A 119 8.94 13.20 2.57
C GLN A 119 9.90 12.68 1.49
N PRO A 120 9.63 12.86 0.18
CA PRO A 120 10.44 12.30 -0.89
C PRO A 120 11.89 12.80 -0.93
N GLU A 121 12.18 13.95 -0.32
CA GLU A 121 13.54 14.51 -0.20
C GLU A 121 14.52 13.59 0.52
N VAL A 122 14.03 12.69 1.39
CA VAL A 122 14.87 11.69 2.08
C VAL A 122 15.58 10.76 1.08
N CYS A 123 15.01 10.62 -0.12
CA CYS A 123 15.61 9.83 -1.18
C CYS A 123 16.94 10.40 -1.64
N LEU A 124 17.17 11.71 -1.51
CA LEU A 124 18.41 12.37 -1.93
C LEU A 124 19.61 11.96 -1.07
N SER A 125 19.37 11.61 0.19
CA SER A 125 20.40 11.20 1.15
C SER A 125 20.75 9.71 1.11
N SER A 126 20.11 8.94 0.25
CA SER A 126 20.37 7.51 0.15
C SER A 126 21.81 7.21 -0.28
N PRO A 127 22.54 6.33 0.44
CA PRO A 127 23.86 5.88 0.02
C PRO A 127 23.82 5.03 -1.26
N LEU A 128 22.66 4.47 -1.60
CA LEU A 128 22.48 3.61 -2.79
C LEU A 128 22.29 4.40 -4.09
N ASN A 129 22.25 5.73 -4.03
CA ASN A 129 22.07 6.58 -5.22
C ASN A 129 23.30 6.60 -6.13
N GLU A 130 24.49 6.40 -5.56
CA GLU A 130 25.77 6.45 -6.27
C GLU A 130 26.17 5.07 -6.82
N GLN A 131 25.45 4.01 -6.46
CA GLN A 131 25.74 2.66 -6.92
C GLN A 131 25.25 2.49 -8.37
N GLU A 132 26.15 2.11 -9.27
CA GLU A 132 25.83 1.87 -10.69
C GLU A 132 25.01 0.59 -10.93
N GLU A 133 24.94 -0.30 -9.94
CA GLU A 133 24.12 -1.50 -10.02
C GLU A 133 22.67 -1.11 -10.26
N ASN A 134 22.01 -1.85 -11.16
CA ASN A 134 20.60 -1.69 -11.50
C ASN A 134 19.73 -2.02 -10.26
N ASN A 135 19.68 -1.07 -9.34
CA ASN A 135 18.94 -1.14 -8.09
C ASN A 135 17.43 -1.01 -8.35
N GLY A 136 17.01 -0.87 -9.61
CA GLY A 136 15.62 -0.74 -10.03
C GLY A 136 15.01 0.60 -9.66
N ARG A 137 15.74 1.56 -9.05
CA ARG A 137 15.20 2.86 -8.68
C ARG A 137 14.92 3.73 -9.89
N ASN A 138 13.93 4.61 -9.77
CA ASN A 138 13.62 5.57 -10.80
C ASN A 138 14.63 6.73 -10.80
N ARG A 139 15.70 6.57 -11.59
CA ARG A 139 16.75 7.58 -11.75
C ARG A 139 16.23 8.88 -12.35
N GLU A 140 15.24 8.83 -13.24
CA GLU A 140 14.60 10.02 -13.79
C GLU A 140 13.95 10.84 -12.67
N ALA A 141 13.14 10.20 -11.83
CA ALA A 141 12.51 10.84 -10.68
C ALA A 141 13.54 11.41 -9.69
N LEU A 142 14.65 10.69 -9.44
CA LEU A 142 15.73 11.15 -8.57
C LEU A 142 16.43 12.41 -9.13
N GLU A 143 16.81 12.39 -10.40
CA GLU A 143 17.48 13.51 -11.06
C GLU A 143 16.57 14.74 -11.16
N MET A 144 15.28 14.53 -11.48
CA MET A 144 14.29 15.61 -11.45
C MET A 144 14.12 16.18 -10.04
N LEU A 145 14.01 15.32 -9.01
CA LEU A 145 13.90 15.80 -7.63
C LEU A 145 15.11 16.65 -7.22
N LYS A 146 16.32 16.27 -7.67
CA LYS A 146 17.58 16.93 -7.36
C LYS A 146 17.80 18.24 -8.12
N HIS A 147 17.49 18.26 -9.42
CA HIS A 147 17.91 19.33 -10.34
C HIS A 147 16.75 20.06 -11.01
N ASN A 148 15.57 19.45 -11.11
CA ASN A 148 14.42 20.01 -11.81
C ASN A 148 13.12 19.75 -11.05
N ARG A 149 13.03 20.35 -9.86
CA ARG A 149 11.91 20.13 -8.93
C ARG A 149 10.55 20.52 -9.53
N GLY A 150 10.50 21.52 -10.43
CA GLY A 150 9.26 21.94 -11.09
C GLY A 150 8.65 20.83 -11.94
N ASP A 151 9.46 20.17 -12.76
CA ASP A 151 9.00 19.08 -13.59
C ASP A 151 8.70 17.82 -12.76
N PHE A 152 9.49 17.56 -11.71
CA PHE A 152 9.20 16.49 -10.74
C PHE A 152 7.78 16.66 -10.16
N LEU A 153 7.46 17.85 -9.66
CA LEU A 153 6.13 18.16 -9.10
C LEU A 153 5.02 18.00 -10.15
N THR A 154 5.30 18.32 -11.41
CA THR A 154 4.34 18.13 -12.51
C THR A 154 4.05 16.65 -12.76
N ARG A 155 5.09 15.79 -12.73
CA ARG A 155 4.94 14.34 -12.87
C ARG A 155 4.21 13.72 -11.67
N VAL A 156 4.50 14.17 -10.45
CA VAL A 156 3.80 13.73 -9.23
C VAL A 156 2.32 14.11 -9.28
N LYS A 157 1.99 15.35 -9.64
CA LYS A 157 0.58 15.78 -9.82
C LYS A 157 -0.16 14.91 -10.82
N LYS A 158 0.49 14.55 -11.93
CA LYS A 158 -0.09 13.68 -12.94
C LYS A 158 -0.41 12.29 -12.36
N CYS A 159 0.51 11.67 -11.63
CA CYS A 159 0.25 10.34 -11.07
C CYS A 159 -0.78 10.36 -9.94
N VAL A 160 -0.86 11.44 -9.15
CA VAL A 160 -1.94 11.67 -8.19
C VAL A 160 -3.30 11.76 -8.90
N GLN A 161 -3.41 12.57 -9.95
CA GLN A 161 -4.64 12.70 -10.73
C GLN A 161 -5.07 11.35 -11.35
N GLU A 162 -4.14 10.66 -12.00
CA GLU A 162 -4.41 9.34 -12.60
C GLU A 162 -4.86 8.32 -11.55
N SER A 163 -4.30 8.37 -10.33
CA SER A 163 -4.71 7.47 -9.25
C SER A 163 -6.17 7.67 -8.80
N GLN A 164 -6.66 8.92 -8.87
CA GLN A 164 -8.05 9.27 -8.54
C GLN A 164 -9.00 8.88 -9.68
N GLU A 165 -8.63 9.16 -10.93
CA GLU A 165 -9.45 8.82 -12.10
C GLU A 165 -9.64 7.30 -12.25
N LYS A 166 -8.57 6.54 -11.99
CA LYS A 166 -8.57 5.07 -12.08
C LYS A 166 -9.06 4.39 -10.79
N VAL A 167 -9.61 5.14 -9.84
CA VAL A 167 -10.03 4.57 -8.55
C VAL A 167 -11.18 3.56 -8.73
N PHE A 168 -12.02 3.67 -9.76
CA PHE A 168 -13.13 2.74 -9.98
C PHE A 168 -12.77 1.58 -10.93
N GLU A 169 -11.55 1.56 -11.49
CA GLU A 169 -11.11 0.47 -12.34
C GLU A 169 -10.92 -0.81 -11.54
N LYS A 170 -11.45 -1.93 -12.07
CA LYS A 170 -11.25 -3.25 -11.48
C LYS A 170 -9.83 -3.72 -11.75
N VAL A 171 -9.07 -4.00 -10.68
CA VAL A 171 -7.64 -4.36 -10.78
C VAL A 171 -7.39 -5.85 -10.58
N GLU A 172 -8.14 -6.50 -9.67
CA GLU A 172 -7.92 -7.89 -9.27
C GLU A 172 -9.25 -8.65 -9.22
N GLU A 173 -9.23 -9.97 -9.46
CA GLU A 173 -10.42 -10.84 -9.42
C GLU A 173 -10.66 -11.49 -8.05
N ASP A 174 -9.69 -11.41 -7.14
CA ASP A 174 -9.76 -11.98 -5.79
C ASP A 174 -10.90 -11.35 -4.96
N LYS A 175 -11.57 -12.17 -4.13
CA LYS A 175 -12.72 -11.73 -3.30
C LYS A 175 -12.37 -10.67 -2.25
N HIS A 176 -11.12 -10.63 -1.82
CA HIS A 176 -10.58 -9.62 -0.89
C HIS A 176 -9.92 -8.46 -1.61
N ALA A 177 -9.99 -8.38 -2.95
CA ALA A 177 -9.53 -7.20 -3.67
C ALA A 177 -10.26 -5.95 -3.17
N ILE A 178 -9.50 -4.89 -2.90
CA ILE A 178 -10.06 -3.60 -2.47
C ILE A 178 -10.60 -2.87 -3.70
N VAL A 179 -11.92 -2.83 -3.81
CA VAL A 179 -12.65 -2.19 -4.91
C VAL A 179 -13.37 -0.94 -4.41
N PHE A 180 -13.42 0.09 -5.26
CA PHE A 180 -14.21 1.29 -5.02
C PHE A 180 -15.33 1.34 -6.03
N GLU A 181 -16.49 1.81 -5.57
CA GLU A 181 -17.68 1.96 -6.41
C GLU A 181 -18.02 3.44 -6.51
N GLU A 182 -18.53 3.85 -7.67
CA GLU A 182 -19.08 5.18 -7.84
C GLU A 182 -20.22 5.43 -6.85
N TRP A 183 -20.39 6.69 -6.47
CA TRP A 183 -21.43 7.05 -5.53
C TRP A 183 -22.83 6.62 -6.03
N ASN A 184 -23.49 5.77 -5.26
CA ASN A 184 -24.89 5.41 -5.45
C ASN A 184 -25.70 5.86 -4.23
N SER A 185 -26.62 6.82 -4.41
CA SER A 185 -27.41 7.39 -3.32
C SER A 185 -28.29 6.38 -2.60
N SER A 186 -28.79 5.36 -3.30
CA SER A 186 -29.66 4.34 -2.72
C SER A 186 -28.91 3.38 -1.80
N VAL A 187 -27.66 3.08 -2.13
CA VAL A 187 -26.79 2.19 -1.34
C VAL A 187 -26.05 3.01 -0.28
N HIS A 188 -25.33 4.04 -0.69
CA HIS A 188 -24.40 4.78 0.17
C HIS A 188 -25.08 5.90 0.99
N GLY A 189 -26.22 6.42 0.54
CA GLY A 189 -26.91 7.55 1.20
C GLY A 189 -27.32 7.24 2.64
N VAL A 190 -27.89 6.05 2.86
CA VAL A 190 -28.32 5.59 4.20
C VAL A 190 -27.12 5.50 5.16
N PHE A 191 -25.98 5.00 4.70
CA PHE A 191 -24.77 4.92 5.52
C PHE A 191 -24.19 6.31 5.80
N MET A 192 -24.16 7.20 4.81
CA MET A 192 -23.69 8.57 5.01
C MET A 192 -24.52 9.35 6.02
N GLU A 193 -25.84 9.16 6.07
CA GLU A 193 -26.69 9.78 7.10
C GLU A 193 -26.38 9.23 8.49
N LYS A 194 -26.10 7.92 8.62
CA LYS A 194 -25.67 7.30 9.88
C LYS A 194 -24.33 7.85 10.37
N ILE A 195 -23.34 8.00 9.47
CA ILE A 195 -22.04 8.59 9.80
C ILE A 195 -22.21 10.05 10.24
N LYS A 196 -22.98 10.86 9.51
CA LYS A 196 -23.25 12.27 9.85
C LYS A 196 -23.98 12.43 11.19
N SER A 197 -24.80 11.47 11.57
CA SER A 197 -25.53 11.46 12.84
C SER A 197 -24.76 10.81 14.00
N ASN A 198 -23.48 10.42 13.78
CA ASN A 198 -22.65 9.71 14.76
C ASN A 198 -23.31 8.42 15.31
N GLN A 199 -24.22 7.80 14.55
CA GLN A 199 -24.80 6.52 14.91
C GLN A 199 -23.81 5.42 14.52
N PRO A 200 -23.42 4.52 15.44
CA PRO A 200 -22.49 3.45 15.12
C PRO A 200 -23.11 2.55 14.04
N PRO A 201 -22.35 2.12 13.02
CA PRO A 201 -22.85 1.13 12.08
C PRO A 201 -23.20 -0.14 12.85
N GLU A 202 -24.44 -0.63 12.68
CA GLU A 202 -24.84 -1.91 13.25
C GLU A 202 -23.88 -2.99 12.78
N THR A 203 -23.37 -3.80 13.72
CA THR A 203 -22.51 -4.94 13.40
C THR A 203 -23.29 -5.85 12.47
N ILE A 204 -22.88 -5.91 11.19
CA ILE A 204 -23.45 -6.86 10.23
C ILE A 204 -23.08 -8.25 10.74
N HIS A 205 -24.02 -8.92 11.41
CA HIS A 205 -23.91 -10.35 11.65
C HIS A 205 -23.85 -11.03 10.28
N GLN A 206 -22.68 -11.64 10.01
CA GLN A 206 -22.41 -12.45 8.83
C GLN A 206 -23.46 -13.56 8.70
N THR A 207 -24.53 -13.27 7.99
CA THR A 207 -25.38 -14.28 7.37
C THR A 207 -25.82 -13.71 6.03
N THR A 208 -24.91 -13.73 5.06
CA THR A 208 -25.11 -14.08 3.64
C THR A 208 -23.85 -13.60 2.89
N ILE A 209 -23.09 -14.54 2.36
CA ILE A 209 -21.97 -14.29 1.46
C ILE A 209 -22.51 -13.57 0.22
N SER A 210 -22.12 -12.30 0.00
CA SER A 210 -21.95 -11.62 -1.31
C SER A 210 -21.59 -10.16 -1.08
N THR A 211 -20.52 -9.70 -1.74
CA THR A 211 -20.04 -8.29 -1.88
C THR A 211 -19.65 -7.55 -0.60
N ASN A 212 -18.36 -7.63 -0.24
CA ASN A 212 -17.73 -6.84 0.81
C ASN A 212 -17.38 -5.43 0.27
N THR A 213 -18.34 -4.53 0.23
CA THR A 213 -18.07 -3.08 0.14
C THR A 213 -17.71 -2.59 1.54
N GLY A 214 -16.41 -2.52 1.83
CA GLY A 214 -15.94 -1.81 3.02
C GLY A 214 -16.19 -0.32 2.86
N VAL A 215 -17.02 0.25 3.74
CA VAL A 215 -17.25 1.70 3.80
C VAL A 215 -16.04 2.33 4.49
N PHE A 216 -15.24 3.07 3.73
CA PHE A 216 -14.13 3.87 4.26
C PHE A 216 -14.65 5.26 4.67
N PRO A 217 -14.29 5.79 5.86
CA PRO A 217 -14.64 7.13 6.29
C PRO A 217 -13.88 8.23 5.54
#